data_AF-A0A7H9BRU0-F1
#
_entry.id   AF-A0A7H9BRU0-F1
#
_cell.length_a   1.000
_cell.length_b   1.000
_cell.length_c   1.000
_cell.angle_alpha   90.00
_cell.angle_beta   90.00
_cell.angle_gamma   90.00
#
_symmetry.space_group_name_H-M   'P 1'
#
loop_
_entity.id
_entity.type
_entity.pdbx_description
1 polymer ?
#
loop_
_entity_poly.entity_id
_entity_poly.type
_entity_poly.pdbx_seq_one_letter_code
_entity_poly.pdbx_strand_id
1 'polypeptide(L)'
;MDTQHLKDGLIAAHNALVEKLGKQPYLAFSLDLETSGRWCVKGAYPDSSMREYLAGPHCDTPEEALAGVMETIRKLPSEVERNLRTFQKKVAEAIDFGNQHGIEAQWLNPLVETARALASNALEAR
;
A
#
# COMPACT_ATOMS: atom_id res chain seq x y z
N MET A 1 -10.55 -33.39 0.04
CA MET A 1 -10.75 -32.02 0.54
C MET A 1 -11.30 -31.19 -0.59
N ASP A 2 -12.44 -30.54 -0.36
CA ASP A 2 -12.88 -29.47 -1.23
C ASP A 2 -11.88 -28.31 -1.09
N THR A 3 -11.40 -27.78 -2.22
CA THR A 3 -10.46 -26.65 -2.26
C THR A 3 -11.11 -25.39 -2.82
N GLN A 4 -12.41 -25.45 -3.11
CA GLN A 4 -13.13 -24.34 -3.72
C GLN A 4 -13.11 -23.10 -2.82
N HIS A 5 -13.29 -23.26 -1.51
CA HIS A 5 -13.25 -22.15 -0.57
C HIS A 5 -11.88 -21.46 -0.52
N LEU A 6 -10.78 -22.20 -0.70
CA LEU A 6 -9.43 -21.62 -0.77
C LEU A 6 -9.22 -20.81 -2.06
N LYS A 7 -9.74 -21.31 -3.18
CA LYS A 7 -9.72 -20.58 -4.47
C LYS A 7 -10.51 -19.29 -4.36
N ASP A 8 -11.73 -19.37 -3.84
CA ASP A 8 -12.61 -18.22 -3.66
C ASP A 8 -11.98 -17.19 -2.72
N GLY A 9 -11.33 -17.64 -1.63
CA GLY A 9 -10.59 -16.78 -0.71
C GLY A 9 -9.41 -16.06 -1.39
N LEU A 10 -8.63 -16.76 -2.22
CA LEU A 10 -7.49 -16.13 -2.93
C LEU A 10 -7.97 -15.13 -3.98
N ILE A 11 -9.05 -15.44 -4.70
CA ILE A 11 -9.71 -14.50 -5.64
C ILE A 11 -10.22 -13.27 -4.90
N ALA A 12 -10.85 -13.45 -3.74
CA ALA A 12 -11.31 -12.33 -2.93
C ALA A 12 -10.15 -11.43 -2.46
N ALA A 13 -9.03 -12.02 -2.03
CA ALA A 13 -7.83 -11.27 -1.67
C ALA A 13 -7.24 -10.51 -2.86
N HIS A 14 -7.20 -11.12 -4.05
CA HIS A 14 -6.77 -10.44 -5.27
C HIS A 14 -7.66 -9.24 -5.60
N ASN A 15 -8.98 -9.41 -5.60
CA ASN A 15 -9.93 -8.33 -5.90
C ASN A 15 -9.84 -7.18 -4.89
N ALA A 16 -9.72 -7.49 -3.60
CA ALA A 16 -9.54 -6.50 -2.56
C ALA A 16 -8.22 -5.71 -2.72
N LEU A 17 -7.15 -6.38 -3.15
CA LEU A 17 -5.89 -5.72 -3.47
C LEU A 17 -6.06 -4.78 -4.68
N VAL A 18 -6.71 -5.23 -5.75
CA VAL A 18 -6.97 -4.41 -6.94
C VAL A 18 -7.77 -3.16 -6.59
N GLU A 19 -8.78 -3.27 -5.74
CA GLU A 19 -9.56 -2.14 -5.25
C GLU A 19 -8.68 -1.14 -4.47
N LYS A 20 -7.84 -1.63 -3.57
CA LYS A 20 -6.87 -0.77 -2.85
C LYS A 20 -5.85 -0.14 -3.80
N LEU A 21 -5.44 -0.84 -4.85
CA LEU A 21 -4.43 -0.38 -5.79
C LEU A 21 -4.96 0.59 -6.85
N GLY A 22 -6.23 0.47 -7.24
CA GLY A 22 -6.82 1.13 -8.41
C GLY A 22 -6.38 0.51 -9.75
N LYS A 23 -5.59 -0.58 -9.69
CA LYS A 23 -5.00 -1.25 -10.85
C LYS A 23 -4.66 -2.72 -10.53
N GLN A 24 -4.38 -3.49 -11.57
CA GLN A 24 -3.83 -4.84 -11.43
C GLN A 24 -2.41 -4.80 -10.84
N PRO A 25 -2.07 -5.68 -9.87
CA PRO A 25 -0.70 -5.82 -9.42
C PRO A 25 0.17 -6.46 -10.52
N TYR A 26 1.48 -6.21 -10.48
CA TYR A 26 2.44 -6.83 -11.39
C TYR A 26 2.54 -8.34 -11.16
N LEU A 27 2.53 -8.77 -9.90
CA LEU A 27 2.41 -10.16 -9.50
C LEU A 27 1.29 -10.30 -8.48
N ALA A 28 0.46 -11.33 -8.63
CA ALA A 28 -0.65 -11.63 -7.73
C ALA A 28 -0.17 -12.47 -6.52
N PHE A 29 -1.03 -12.56 -5.51
CA PHE A 29 -0.79 -13.45 -4.37
C PHE A 29 -0.83 -14.93 -4.78
N SER A 30 0.01 -15.73 -4.13
CA SER A 30 -0.10 -17.19 -4.06
C SER A 30 -0.40 -17.62 -2.63
N LEU A 31 -1.08 -18.75 -2.45
CA LEU A 31 -1.22 -19.45 -1.18
C LEU A 31 -0.20 -20.58 -1.15
N ASP A 32 0.76 -20.49 -0.22
CA ASP A 32 1.90 -21.39 -0.15
C ASP A 32 1.88 -22.17 1.18
N LEU A 33 2.21 -23.46 1.12
CA LEU A 33 2.63 -24.25 2.28
C LEU A 33 4.16 -24.25 2.33
N GLU A 34 4.73 -23.70 3.40
CA GLU A 34 6.18 -23.63 3.57
C GLU A 34 6.74 -24.90 4.20
N THR A 35 8.05 -25.12 4.05
CA THR A 35 8.77 -26.25 4.65
C THR A 35 8.72 -26.26 6.18
N SER A 36 8.38 -25.12 6.80
CA SER A 36 8.09 -25.01 8.24
C SER A 36 6.75 -25.65 8.66
N GLY A 37 5.94 -26.09 7.70
CA GLY A 37 4.58 -26.61 7.94
C GLY A 37 3.51 -25.52 8.05
N ARG A 38 3.90 -24.24 7.89
CA ARG A 38 2.98 -23.09 7.99
C ARG A 38 2.50 -22.63 6.62
N TRP A 39 1.27 -22.15 6.58
CA TRP A 39 0.63 -21.55 5.42
C TRP A 39 0.86 -20.05 5.38
N CYS A 40 1.03 -19.49 4.18
CA CYS A 40 1.14 -18.04 3.99
C CYS A 40 0.53 -17.64 2.64
N VAL A 41 -0.13 -16.49 2.59
CA VAL A 41 -0.52 -15.85 1.32
C VAL A 41 0.45 -14.72 1.02
N LYS A 42 1.22 -14.82 -0.06
CA LYS A 42 2.35 -13.93 -0.32
C LYS A 42 2.67 -13.79 -1.81
N GLY A 43 3.74 -13.06 -2.14
CA GLY A 43 4.21 -12.98 -3.53
C GLY A 43 3.64 -11.83 -4.35
N ALA A 44 2.75 -11.01 -3.78
CA ALA A 44 2.18 -9.91 -4.53
C ALA A 44 3.12 -8.70 -4.60
N TYR A 45 3.25 -8.15 -5.79
CA TYR A 45 4.00 -6.92 -6.07
C TYR A 45 3.09 -5.93 -6.80
N PRO A 46 2.87 -4.72 -6.26
CA PRO A 46 1.99 -3.71 -6.87
C PRO A 46 2.46 -3.22 -8.24
N ASP A 47 3.76 -3.24 -8.52
CA ASP A 47 4.35 -2.79 -9.78
C ASP A 47 5.64 -3.54 -10.14
N SER A 48 6.14 -3.28 -11.35
CA SER A 48 7.32 -3.94 -11.92
C SER A 48 8.65 -3.53 -11.29
N SER A 49 8.67 -2.52 -10.42
CA SER A 49 9.88 -2.21 -9.63
C SER A 49 10.15 -3.29 -8.60
N MET A 50 9.12 -4.07 -8.23
CA MET A 50 9.16 -5.13 -7.23
C MET A 50 9.78 -4.69 -5.89
N ARG A 51 9.68 -3.39 -5.54
CA ARG A 51 10.19 -2.85 -4.27
C ARG A 51 9.23 -3.05 -3.11
N GLU A 52 7.94 -3.05 -3.39
CA GLU A 52 6.88 -3.24 -2.41
C GLU A 52 6.43 -4.70 -2.44
N TYR A 53 6.91 -5.48 -1.47
CA TYR A 53 6.48 -6.86 -1.29
C TYR A 53 5.31 -6.94 -0.33
N LEU A 54 4.21 -7.56 -0.76
CA LEU A 54 3.03 -7.79 0.06
C LEU A 54 2.93 -9.28 0.42
N ALA A 55 2.74 -9.54 1.72
CA ALA A 55 2.51 -10.86 2.26
C ALA A 55 1.65 -10.78 3.54
N GLY A 56 0.85 -11.82 3.77
CA GLY A 56 0.18 -12.06 5.04
C GLY A 56 1.10 -12.75 6.06
N PRO A 57 0.58 -13.03 7.26
CA PRO A 57 1.30 -13.78 8.29
C PRO A 57 1.50 -15.26 7.88
N HIS A 58 2.40 -15.94 8.59
CA HIS A 58 2.54 -17.39 8.53
C HIS A 58 1.63 -18.02 9.60
N CYS A 59 0.73 -18.90 9.19
CA CYS A 59 -0.32 -19.47 10.03
C CYS A 59 -0.31 -21.01 9.98
N ASP A 60 -1.03 -21.64 10.91
CA ASP A 60 -1.09 -23.10 10.96
C ASP A 60 -2.09 -23.67 9.95
N THR A 61 -3.06 -22.86 9.52
CA THR A 61 -4.08 -23.25 8.53
C THR A 61 -4.11 -22.31 7.31
N PRO A 62 -4.53 -22.80 6.12
CA PRO A 62 -4.67 -21.95 4.94
C PRO A 62 -5.78 -20.89 5.11
N GLU A 63 -6.83 -21.19 5.87
CA GLU A 63 -7.91 -20.24 6.17
C GLU A 63 -7.43 -19.05 7.00
N GLU A 64 -6.60 -19.29 8.02
CA GLU A 64 -5.98 -18.22 8.81
C GLU A 64 -5.03 -17.37 7.97
N ALA A 65 -4.26 -17.98 7.06
CA ALA A 65 -3.39 -17.25 6.15
C ALA A 65 -4.18 -16.31 5.21
N LEU A 66 -5.32 -16.79 4.68
CA LEU A 66 -6.26 -15.99 3.89
C LEU A 66 -6.87 -14.84 4.69
N ALA A 67 -7.30 -15.10 5.92
CA ALA A 67 -7.83 -14.04 6.80
C ALA A 67 -6.75 -12.99 7.15
N GLY A 68 -5.51 -13.44 7.40
CA GLY A 68 -4.39 -12.57 7.74
C GLY A 68 -3.93 -11.68 6.59
N VAL A 69 -3.91 -12.17 5.35
CA VAL A 69 -3.60 -11.32 4.20
C VAL A 69 -4.70 -10.30 3.94
N MET A 70 -5.97 -10.66 4.16
CA MET A 70 -7.08 -9.70 4.05
C MET A 70 -6.92 -8.55 5.04
N GLU A 71 -6.47 -8.84 6.26
CA GLU A 71 -6.17 -7.78 7.25
C GLU A 71 -4.98 -6.91 6.83
N THR A 72 -3.97 -7.50 6.18
CA THR A 72 -2.86 -6.75 5.60
C THR A 72 -3.34 -5.81 4.50
N ILE A 73 -4.21 -6.29 3.60
CA ILE A 73 -4.80 -5.48 2.52
C ILE A 73 -5.66 -4.34 3.08
N ARG A 74 -6.46 -4.58 4.12
CA ARG A 74 -7.30 -3.53 4.74
C ARG A 74 -6.47 -2.34 5.23
N LYS A 75 -5.29 -2.62 5.79
CA LYS A 75 -4.34 -1.61 6.29
C LYS A 75 -3.61 -0.85 5.19
N LEU A 76 -3.66 -1.32 3.94
CA LEU A 76 -3.09 -0.57 2.83
C LEU A 76 -3.84 0.74 2.63
N PRO A 77 -3.13 1.85 2.42
CA PRO A 77 -3.76 3.09 1.99
C PRO A 77 -4.48 2.87 0.67
N SER A 78 -5.59 3.56 0.44
CA SER A 78 -6.25 3.62 -0.87
C SER A 78 -5.35 4.30 -1.92
N GLU A 79 -5.70 4.19 -3.19
CA GLU A 79 -5.00 4.91 -4.27
C GLU A 79 -4.99 6.43 -4.04
N VAL A 80 -6.12 7.01 -3.65
CA VAL A 80 -6.23 8.43 -3.35
C VAL A 80 -5.32 8.82 -2.20
N GLU A 81 -5.29 8.03 -1.11
CA GLU A 81 -4.41 8.27 0.03
C GLU A 81 -2.93 8.15 -0.34
N ARG A 82 -2.54 7.18 -1.18
CA ARG A 82 -1.16 7.05 -1.68
C ARG A 82 -0.76 8.23 -2.54
N ASN A 83 -1.64 8.66 -3.44
CA ASN A 83 -1.40 9.81 -4.31
C ASN A 83 -1.26 11.09 -3.49
N LEU A 84 -2.10 11.28 -2.48
CA LEU A 84 -2.01 12.41 -1.54
C LEU A 84 -0.68 12.40 -0.77
N ARG A 85 -0.29 11.26 -0.18
CA ARG A 85 1.00 11.11 0.52
C ARG A 85 2.20 11.35 -0.40
N THR A 86 2.13 10.87 -1.64
CA THR A 86 3.17 11.08 -2.65
C THR A 86 3.27 12.56 -3.02
N PHE A 87 2.15 13.23 -3.21
CA PHE A 87 2.11 14.66 -3.48
C PHE A 87 2.69 15.47 -2.31
N GLN A 88 2.27 15.18 -1.08
CA GLN A 88 2.84 15.80 0.13
C GLN A 88 4.36 15.65 0.20
N LYS A 89 4.88 14.44 -0.08
CA LYS A 89 6.32 14.20 -0.12
C LYS A 89 7.03 15.05 -1.18
N LYS A 90 6.47 15.12 -2.39
CA LYS A 90 7.04 15.93 -3.48
C LYS A 90 7.04 17.43 -3.18
N VAL A 91 5.99 17.93 -2.53
CA VAL A 91 5.94 19.32 -2.08
C VAL A 91 7.04 19.59 -1.05
N ALA A 92 7.23 18.70 -0.07
CA ALA A 92 8.31 18.82 0.90
C ALA A 92 9.70 18.78 0.23
N GLU A 93 9.94 17.83 -0.68
CA GLU A 93 11.19 17.73 -1.46
C GLU A 93 11.47 19.01 -2.26
N ALA A 94 10.45 19.64 -2.84
CA ALA A 94 10.61 20.89 -3.59
C ALA A 94 10.96 22.08 -2.68
N ILE A 95 10.37 22.16 -1.48
CA ILE A 95 10.70 23.19 -0.48
C ILE A 95 12.15 23.01 -0.01
N ASP A 96 12.55 21.79 0.32
CA ASP A 96 13.91 21.46 0.78
C ASP A 96 14.94 21.81 -0.30
N PHE A 97 14.67 21.45 -1.55
CA PHE A 97 15.51 21.83 -2.69
C PHE A 97 15.64 23.35 -2.81
N GLY A 98 14.53 24.07 -2.76
CA GLY A 98 14.52 25.53 -2.84
C GLY A 98 15.40 26.18 -1.77
N ASN A 99 15.26 25.72 -0.51
CA ASN A 99 16.06 26.20 0.61
C ASN A 99 17.55 25.90 0.44
N GLN A 100 17.90 24.70 -0.02
CA GLN A 100 19.30 24.29 -0.23
C GLN A 100 20.00 25.07 -1.34
N HIS A 101 19.24 25.55 -2.34
CA HIS A 101 19.77 26.25 -3.51
C HIS A 101 19.55 27.77 -3.46
N GLY A 102 19.08 28.31 -2.33
CA GLY A 102 18.88 29.74 -2.16
C GLY A 102 17.80 30.32 -3.07
N ILE A 103 16.80 29.52 -3.45
CA ILE A 103 15.63 30.00 -4.20
C ILE A 103 14.86 30.99 -3.32
N GLU A 104 14.48 32.12 -3.90
CA GLU A 104 13.79 33.18 -3.16
C GLU A 104 12.47 32.70 -2.54
N ALA A 105 12.20 33.16 -1.33
CA ALA A 105 11.03 32.76 -0.55
C ALA A 105 9.70 32.99 -1.30
N GLN A 106 9.61 34.01 -2.16
CA GLN A 106 8.41 34.28 -2.95
C GLN A 106 7.98 33.08 -3.82
N TRP A 107 8.93 32.25 -4.27
CA TRP A 107 8.65 31.05 -5.06
C TRP A 107 8.37 29.82 -4.21
N LEU A 108 8.80 29.81 -2.94
CA LEU A 108 8.61 28.70 -2.00
C LEU A 108 7.33 28.86 -1.15
N ASN A 109 6.92 30.10 -0.85
CA ASN A 109 5.77 30.40 -0.01
C ASN A 109 4.47 29.69 -0.46
N PRO A 110 4.12 29.62 -1.76
CA PRO A 110 2.93 28.87 -2.20
C PRO A 110 3.00 27.38 -1.86
N LEU A 111 4.19 26.77 -1.93
CA LEU A 111 4.40 25.36 -1.60
C LEU A 111 4.29 25.14 -0.09
N VAL A 112 4.80 26.07 0.73
CA VAL A 112 4.69 26.04 2.19
C VAL A 112 3.24 26.14 2.64
N GLU A 113 2.46 27.07 2.06
CA GLU A 113 1.03 27.18 2.37
C GLU A 113 0.25 25.94 1.92
N THR A 114 0.60 25.38 0.75
CA THR A 114 0.03 24.10 0.29
C THR A 114 0.32 22.98 1.28
N ALA A 115 1.57 22.86 1.75
CA ALA A 115 1.95 21.85 2.74
C ALA A 115 1.18 22.02 4.06
N ARG A 116 1.01 23.27 4.52
CA ARG A 116 0.24 23.59 5.73
C ARG A 116 -1.23 23.19 5.59
N ALA A 117 -1.88 23.55 4.47
CA ALA A 117 -3.27 23.19 4.21
C ALA A 117 -3.48 21.67 4.16
N LEU A 118 -2.55 20.95 3.53
CA LEU A 118 -2.56 19.48 3.49
C LEU A 118 -2.39 18.84 4.87
N ALA A 119 -1.62 19.46 5.77
CA ALA A 119 -1.43 18.98 7.13
C ALA A 119 -2.66 19.24 8.02
N SER A 120 -3.30 20.40 7.88
CA SER A 120 -4.52 20.74 8.64
C SER A 120 -5.70 19.83 8.28
N ASN A 121 -5.90 19.53 6.99
CA ASN A 121 -6.99 18.64 6.55
C ASN A 121 -6.82 17.19 7.06
N ALA A 122 -5.59 16.74 7.33
CA ALA A 122 -5.34 15.42 7.90
C ALA A 122 -5.67 15.30 9.39
N LEU A 123 -5.77 16.43 10.11
CA LEU A 123 -6.16 16.49 11.52
C LEU A 123 -7.69 16.57 11.70
N GLU A 124 -8.41 17.16 10.74
CA GLU A 124 -9.87 17.30 10.77
C GLU A 124 -10.62 16.05 10.26
N ALA A 125 -9.95 15.18 9.49
CA ALA A 125 -10.52 13.92 9.00
C ALA A 125 -10.39 12.73 10.00
N ARG A 126 -10.05 13.00 11.26
CA ARG A 126 -9.89 12.00 12.34
C ARG A 126 -11.01 12.08 13.36
#